data_AF-A0A087ASK3-F1
#
_entry.id   AF-A0A087ASK3-F1
#
_cell.length_a   1.000
_cell.length_b   1.000
_cell.length_c   1.000
_cell.angle_alpha   90.00
_cell.angle_beta   90.00
_cell.angle_gamma   90.00
#
_symmetry.space_group_name_H-M   'P 1'
#
loop_
_entity.id
_entity.type
_entity.pdbx_description
1 polymer ?
#
loop_
_entity_poly.entity_id
_entity_poly.type
_entity_poly.pdbx_seq_one_letter_code
_entity_poly.pdbx_strand_id
1 'polypeptide(L)'
;MTWNPFKKQDEAQVPVEESAKAAKPEPTAGKGHATPKRKDAQEQNLRPLVPKDRKASAKAAKARQREKENAEYEAMRTGDINHMPKAERLPWRVYIRDYVDARFNLGEFFIPVAFGILILSMVVTFFAPMLSLPLMLLLYVYLFAAIIDVVIMWRKLKKKLIEKFGERSVAKGMRSGSYAWSRAIQLRRWRLPKPKYPKRGHWPE
;
A
#
# COMPACT_ATOMS: atom_id res chain seq x y z
N MET A 1 55.32 -19.90 2.12
CA MET A 1 55.29 -18.69 1.27
C MET A 1 53.91 -18.05 1.35
N THR A 2 53.79 -16.92 2.04
CA THR A 2 53.10 -15.68 1.63
C THR A 2 53.07 -14.73 2.83
N TRP A 3 53.44 -13.51 2.55
CA TRP A 3 53.98 -12.47 3.42
C TRP A 3 52.88 -11.47 3.77
N ASN A 4 52.84 -10.98 5.01
CA ASN A 4 51.84 -10.02 5.51
C ASN A 4 52.52 -8.67 5.83
N PRO A 5 52.38 -7.63 4.98
CA PRO A 5 53.33 -6.51 4.97
C PRO A 5 53.05 -5.30 5.88
N PHE A 6 52.08 -5.32 6.80
CA PHE A 6 51.74 -4.11 7.58
C PHE A 6 51.57 -4.32 9.10
N LYS A 7 52.32 -5.26 9.69
CA LYS A 7 52.42 -5.38 11.15
C LYS A 7 53.83 -5.03 11.64
N LYS A 8 54.06 -3.74 11.90
CA LYS A 8 55.07 -3.17 12.80
C LYS A 8 54.42 -1.92 13.43
N GLN A 9 53.94 -1.98 14.67
CA GLN A 9 54.69 -1.76 15.93
C GLN A 9 55.47 -0.45 15.90
N ASP A 10 54.86 0.61 16.45
CA ASP A 10 55.54 1.78 16.99
C ASP A 10 55.01 2.00 18.41
N GLU A 11 55.75 1.51 19.40
CA GLU A 11 55.73 2.02 20.76
C GLU A 11 57.15 2.48 21.11
N ALA A 12 57.20 3.72 21.61
CA ALA A 12 58.17 4.26 22.55
C ALA A 12 59.59 4.60 22.02
N GLN A 13 59.93 5.90 21.95
CA GLN A 13 60.69 6.62 23.00
C GLN A 13 61.26 7.97 22.51
N VAL A 14 61.19 8.93 23.43
CA VAL A 14 61.69 10.32 23.44
C VAL A 14 63.21 10.33 23.70
N PRO A 15 64.00 11.34 23.25
CA PRO A 15 64.49 12.37 24.19
C PRO A 15 64.60 13.82 23.61
N VAL A 16 64.13 14.85 24.34
CA VAL A 16 64.86 15.92 25.13
C VAL A 16 65.68 16.90 24.26
N GLU A 17 65.39 18.20 24.20
CA GLU A 17 65.88 19.37 24.99
C GLU A 17 65.50 20.61 24.13
N GLU A 18 65.40 21.87 24.53
CA GLU A 18 65.31 22.63 25.77
C GLU A 18 64.90 24.04 25.31
N SER A 19 64.29 24.78 26.23
CA SER A 19 63.75 26.13 26.13
C SER A 19 64.62 27.20 25.44
N ALA A 20 64.00 28.01 24.57
CA ALA A 20 64.26 29.45 24.50
C ALA A 20 63.01 30.18 23.99
N LYS A 21 62.30 30.83 24.90
CA LYS A 21 61.18 31.73 24.62
C LYS A 21 61.67 33.16 24.84
N ALA A 22 61.81 33.93 23.76
CA ALA A 22 62.08 35.37 23.84
C ALA A 22 61.20 36.15 22.85
N ALA A 23 60.19 36.81 23.42
CA ALA A 23 59.65 38.14 23.12
C ALA A 23 59.29 38.59 21.67
N LYS A 24 57.98 38.88 21.53
CA LYS A 24 57.35 40.12 21.00
C LYS A 24 56.89 40.20 19.51
N PRO A 25 55.87 41.04 19.21
CA PRO A 25 54.66 40.65 18.45
C PRO A 25 54.44 41.34 17.08
N GLU A 26 53.55 40.70 16.31
CA GLU A 26 52.73 41.11 15.14
C GLU A 26 53.32 41.85 13.92
N PRO A 27 52.86 41.45 12.71
CA PRO A 27 52.19 42.44 11.88
C PRO A 27 50.90 41.94 11.17
N THR A 28 49.84 42.73 11.30
CA THR A 28 48.88 43.17 10.26
C THR A 28 48.26 42.17 9.27
N ALA A 29 46.94 41.96 9.47
CA ALA A 29 45.85 41.86 8.50
C ALA A 29 46.20 41.61 7.00
N GLY A 30 46.18 40.35 6.59
CA GLY A 30 46.13 39.90 5.20
C GLY A 30 44.79 39.24 4.87
N LYS A 31 44.31 39.43 3.62
CA LYS A 31 43.00 39.00 3.06
C LYS A 31 42.52 37.64 3.61
N GLY A 32 41.39 37.69 4.31
CA GLY A 32 41.09 36.82 5.44
C GLY A 32 40.53 35.42 5.19
N HIS A 33 40.59 34.81 4.01
CA HIS A 33 40.27 33.37 3.90
C HIS A 33 41.10 32.69 2.80
N ALA A 34 41.80 31.62 3.17
CA ALA A 34 42.41 30.72 2.20
C ALA A 34 41.30 30.11 1.34
N THR A 35 41.37 30.29 0.01
CA THR A 35 40.54 29.53 -0.92
C THR A 35 40.68 28.05 -0.60
N PRO A 36 39.58 27.32 -0.37
CA PRO A 36 39.64 25.92 0.04
C PRO A 36 40.47 25.14 -0.96
N LYS A 37 41.36 24.29 -0.43
CA LYS A 37 42.31 23.52 -1.23
C LYS A 37 41.52 22.68 -2.22
N ARG A 38 42.02 22.57 -3.47
CA ARG A 38 41.31 21.88 -4.57
C ARG A 38 40.80 20.48 -4.19
N LYS A 39 41.49 19.78 -3.29
CA LYS A 39 41.07 18.47 -2.74
C LYS A 39 39.79 18.56 -1.90
N ASP A 40 39.72 19.53 -0.99
CA ASP A 40 38.55 19.73 -0.12
C ASP A 40 37.33 20.18 -0.95
N ALA A 41 37.55 21.03 -1.95
CA ALA A 41 36.51 21.41 -2.91
C ALA A 41 36.04 20.23 -3.78
N GLN A 42 36.93 19.30 -4.14
CA GLN A 42 36.58 18.07 -4.86
C GLN A 42 35.82 17.08 -3.98
N GLU A 43 36.22 16.89 -2.72
CA GLU A 43 35.51 16.03 -1.76
C GLU A 43 34.10 16.52 -1.44
N GLN A 44 33.91 17.84 -1.34
CA GLN A 44 32.58 18.44 -1.16
C GLN A 44 31.70 18.31 -2.42
N ASN A 45 32.29 18.29 -3.62
CA ASN A 45 31.56 18.16 -4.87
C ASN A 45 31.36 16.69 -5.30
N LEU A 46 32.06 15.75 -4.67
CA LEU A 46 31.83 14.32 -4.80
C LEU A 46 30.54 13.95 -4.07
N ARG A 47 29.43 13.96 -4.79
CA ARG A 47 28.19 13.30 -4.37
C ARG A 47 28.29 11.81 -4.70
N PRO A 48 28.63 10.92 -3.74
CA PRO A 48 28.74 9.50 -4.04
C PRO A 48 27.37 8.97 -4.47
N LEU A 49 27.32 8.39 -5.67
CA LEU A 49 26.10 7.82 -6.27
C LEU A 49 25.52 6.67 -5.43
N VAL A 50 26.34 6.08 -4.55
CA VAL A 50 25.98 5.00 -3.62
C VAL A 50 26.22 5.48 -2.18
N PRO A 51 25.21 5.41 -1.29
CA PRO A 51 25.41 5.70 0.13
C PRO A 51 26.52 4.83 0.72
N LYS A 52 27.43 5.43 1.50
CA LYS A 52 28.57 4.73 2.14
C LYS A 52 28.13 3.48 2.92
N ASP A 53 26.92 3.50 3.49
CA ASP A 53 26.26 2.31 4.07
C ASP A 53 25.10 1.79 3.21
N ARG A 54 25.36 0.78 2.38
CA ARG A 54 24.32 0.06 1.62
C ARG A 54 23.29 -0.61 2.54
N LYS A 55 23.69 -1.09 3.73
CA LYS A 55 22.78 -1.74 4.69
C LYS A 55 21.85 -0.74 5.37
N ALA A 56 22.38 0.41 5.82
CA ALA A 56 21.57 1.46 6.44
C ALA A 56 20.61 2.11 5.44
N SER A 57 21.08 2.38 4.21
CA SER A 57 20.23 2.91 3.14
C SER A 57 19.14 1.92 2.69
N ALA A 58 19.44 0.62 2.61
CA ALA A 58 18.43 -0.40 2.34
C ALA A 58 17.40 -0.52 3.48
N LYS A 59 17.83 -0.44 4.75
CA LYS A 59 16.92 -0.43 5.92
C LYS A 59 16.02 0.82 5.89
N ALA A 60 16.57 1.99 5.59
CA ALA A 60 15.82 3.23 5.45
C ALA A 60 14.88 3.21 4.22
N ALA A 61 15.26 2.55 3.12
CA ALA A 61 14.37 2.36 1.97
C ALA A 61 13.17 1.45 2.31
N LYS A 62 13.42 0.34 3.03
CA LYS A 62 12.35 -0.56 3.51
C LYS A 62 11.43 0.14 4.52
N ALA A 63 11.99 0.93 5.44
CA ALA A 63 11.20 1.72 6.38
C ALA A 63 10.27 2.71 5.64
N ARG A 64 10.81 3.46 4.67
CA ARG A 64 10.03 4.38 3.82
C ARG A 64 8.96 3.67 2.99
N GLN A 65 9.19 2.43 2.56
CA GLN A 65 8.16 1.64 1.87
C GLN A 65 7.03 1.23 2.82
N ARG A 66 7.36 0.73 4.01
CA ARG A 66 6.36 0.38 5.04
C ARG A 66 5.54 1.58 5.49
N GLU A 67 6.17 2.74 5.66
CA GLU A 67 5.48 3.98 6.01
C GLU A 67 4.46 4.38 4.92
N LYS A 68 4.85 4.26 3.64
CA LYS A 68 3.92 4.51 2.52
C LYS A 68 2.78 3.50 2.48
N GLU A 69 3.06 2.23 2.67
CA GLU A 69 2.04 1.17 2.71
C GLU A 69 1.06 1.38 3.88
N ASN A 70 1.58 1.75 5.06
CA ASN A 70 0.76 2.09 6.22
C ASN A 70 -0.11 3.31 5.95
N ALA A 71 0.45 4.37 5.37
CA ALA A 71 -0.30 5.58 5.01
C ALA A 71 -1.39 5.28 3.96
N GLU A 72 -1.10 4.47 2.94
CA GLU A 72 -2.08 4.01 1.96
C GLU A 72 -3.18 3.17 2.62
N TYR A 73 -2.83 2.28 3.55
CA TYR A 73 -3.78 1.47 4.30
C TYR A 73 -4.68 2.32 5.22
N GLU A 74 -4.10 3.31 5.90
CA GLU A 74 -4.84 4.28 6.70
C GLU A 74 -5.77 5.13 5.84
N ALA A 75 -5.32 5.58 4.65
CA ALA A 75 -6.14 6.28 3.68
C ALA A 75 -7.34 5.42 3.21
N MET A 76 -7.12 4.12 2.98
CA MET A 76 -8.21 3.18 2.65
C MET A 76 -9.19 2.98 3.82
N ARG A 77 -8.73 3.06 5.07
CA ARG A 77 -9.56 2.92 6.29
C ARG A 77 -10.35 4.18 6.65
N THR A 78 -9.77 5.35 6.39
CA THR A 78 -10.37 6.66 6.67
C THR A 78 -11.24 7.15 5.51
N GLY A 79 -10.95 6.69 4.28
CA GLY A 79 -11.66 7.10 3.07
C GLY A 79 -11.04 8.32 2.39
N ASP A 80 -9.82 8.73 2.77
CA ASP A 80 -9.11 9.83 2.11
C ASP A 80 -8.65 9.41 0.70
N ILE A 81 -9.34 9.96 -0.31
CA ILE A 81 -9.09 9.65 -1.72
C ILE A 81 -7.70 10.13 -2.15
N ASN A 82 -7.14 11.18 -1.57
CA ASN A 82 -5.89 11.77 -2.04
C ASN A 82 -4.67 10.90 -1.73
N HIS A 83 -4.70 10.20 -0.60
CA HIS A 83 -3.61 9.33 -0.12
C HIS A 83 -3.82 7.84 -0.46
N MET A 84 -4.89 7.50 -1.18
CA MET A 84 -5.12 6.12 -1.66
C MET A 84 -4.13 5.72 -2.76
N PRO A 85 -3.92 4.40 -2.98
CA PRO A 85 -3.15 3.89 -4.10
C PRO A 85 -3.62 4.46 -5.43
N LYS A 86 -2.69 4.76 -6.36
CA LYS A 86 -2.99 5.40 -7.66
C LYS A 86 -4.10 4.69 -8.44
N ALA A 87 -4.16 3.37 -8.35
CA ALA A 87 -5.19 2.56 -9.00
C ALA A 87 -6.58 2.85 -8.44
N GLU A 88 -6.75 3.13 -7.14
CA GLU A 88 -8.06 3.33 -6.52
C GLU A 88 -8.59 4.76 -6.64
N ARG A 89 -7.69 5.72 -6.90
CA ARG A 89 -8.01 7.14 -7.11
C ARG A 89 -8.66 7.44 -8.47
N LEU A 90 -8.77 6.45 -9.35
CA LEU A 90 -9.38 6.61 -10.66
C LEU A 90 -10.87 7.01 -10.53
N PRO A 91 -11.34 8.06 -11.25
CA PRO A 91 -12.71 8.56 -11.11
C PRO A 91 -13.79 7.49 -11.29
N TRP A 92 -13.61 6.59 -12.28
CA TRP A 92 -14.54 5.48 -12.50
C TRP A 92 -14.50 4.43 -11.38
N ARG A 93 -13.36 4.22 -10.70
CA ARG A 93 -13.29 3.30 -9.55
C ARG A 93 -13.94 3.89 -8.30
N VAL A 94 -13.82 5.20 -8.10
CA VAL A 94 -14.61 5.91 -7.08
C VAL A 94 -16.11 5.72 -7.36
N TYR A 95 -16.54 5.97 -8.60
CA TYR A 95 -17.94 5.80 -9.02
C TYR A 95 -18.44 4.35 -8.82
N ILE A 96 -17.63 3.34 -9.18
CA ILE A 96 -17.97 1.93 -8.95
C ILE A 96 -18.17 1.64 -7.46
N ARG A 97 -17.27 2.14 -6.59
CA ARG A 97 -17.38 1.94 -5.14
C ARG A 97 -18.68 2.52 -4.61
N ASP A 98 -18.96 3.78 -4.93
CA ASP A 98 -20.14 4.48 -4.45
C ASP A 98 -21.43 3.80 -4.97
N TYR A 99 -21.46 3.37 -6.23
CA TYR A 99 -22.62 2.67 -6.80
C TYR A 99 -22.87 1.30 -6.15
N VAL A 100 -21.83 0.48 -5.97
CA VAL A 100 -21.95 -0.86 -5.38
C VAL A 100 -22.28 -0.78 -3.89
N ASP A 101 -21.73 0.20 -3.18
CA ASP A 101 -21.97 0.39 -1.74
C ASP A 101 -23.34 1.00 -1.45
N ALA A 102 -23.93 1.73 -2.40
CA ALA A 102 -25.29 2.26 -2.29
C ALA A 102 -26.38 1.18 -2.41
N ARG A 103 -26.10 0.08 -3.14
CA ARG A 103 -27.04 -1.02 -3.42
C ARG A 103 -27.11 -2.04 -2.27
N PHE A 104 -28.21 -2.76 -2.17
CA PHE A 104 -28.29 -4.04 -1.44
C PHE A 104 -27.85 -5.19 -2.35
N ASN A 105 -26.70 -5.83 -2.07
CA ASN A 105 -26.21 -6.96 -2.87
C ASN A 105 -26.49 -8.27 -2.13
N LEU A 106 -27.11 -9.23 -2.82
CA LEU A 106 -27.36 -10.58 -2.28
C LEU A 106 -26.05 -11.33 -2.00
N GLY A 107 -25.00 -11.03 -2.78
CA GLY A 107 -23.68 -11.64 -2.62
C GLY A 107 -23.03 -11.38 -1.26
N GLU A 108 -23.33 -10.25 -0.60
CA GLU A 108 -22.79 -9.93 0.72
C GLU A 108 -23.21 -10.94 1.79
N PHE A 109 -24.45 -11.43 1.69
CA PHE A 109 -25.02 -12.36 2.66
C PHE A 109 -24.75 -13.82 2.30
N PHE A 110 -24.10 -14.09 1.17
CA PHE A 110 -23.82 -15.46 0.72
C PHE A 110 -23.05 -16.27 1.76
N ILE A 111 -21.96 -15.73 2.31
CA ILE A 111 -21.16 -16.47 3.31
C ILE A 111 -21.97 -16.73 4.59
N PRO A 112 -22.60 -15.73 5.24
CA PRO A 112 -23.46 -15.99 6.41
C PRO A 112 -24.60 -16.97 6.14
N VAL A 113 -25.29 -16.84 5.00
CA VAL A 113 -26.42 -17.71 4.62
C VAL A 113 -25.93 -19.13 4.36
N ALA A 114 -24.85 -19.29 3.60
CA ALA A 114 -24.26 -20.60 3.32
C ALA A 114 -23.82 -21.30 4.61
N PHE A 115 -23.19 -20.55 5.53
CA PHE A 115 -22.78 -21.10 6.82
C PHE A 115 -23.98 -21.49 7.69
N GLY A 116 -25.03 -20.67 7.71
CA GLY A 116 -26.29 -20.98 8.41
C GLY A 116 -26.98 -22.23 7.85
N ILE A 117 -27.06 -22.34 6.51
CA ILE A 117 -27.61 -23.53 5.83
C ILE A 117 -26.75 -24.76 6.11
N LEU A 118 -25.42 -24.63 6.16
CA LEU A 118 -24.52 -25.74 6.46
C LEU A 118 -24.77 -26.28 7.88
N ILE A 119 -24.81 -25.40 8.88
CA ILE A 119 -25.11 -25.80 10.27
C ILE A 119 -26.50 -26.43 10.35
N LEU A 120 -27.49 -25.81 9.73
CA LEU A 120 -28.85 -26.34 9.67
C LEU A 120 -28.88 -27.72 9.01
N SER A 121 -28.12 -27.90 7.93
CA SER A 121 -27.99 -29.18 7.23
C SER A 121 -27.37 -30.25 8.13
N MET A 122 -26.37 -29.93 8.95
CA MET A 122 -25.79 -30.91 9.89
C MET A 122 -26.82 -31.39 10.91
N VAL A 123 -27.58 -30.46 11.51
CA VAL A 123 -28.63 -30.78 12.48
C VAL A 123 -29.77 -31.56 11.81
N VAL A 124 -30.27 -31.08 10.69
CA VAL A 124 -31.39 -31.69 9.97
C VAL A 124 -31.02 -33.07 9.44
N THR A 125 -29.78 -33.28 8.97
CA THR A 125 -29.34 -34.60 8.50
C THR A 125 -29.33 -35.64 9.63
N PHE A 126 -29.09 -35.21 10.87
CA PHE A 126 -29.12 -36.09 12.04
C PHE A 126 -30.54 -36.58 12.37
N PHE A 127 -31.56 -35.73 12.23
CA PHE A 127 -32.96 -36.07 12.55
C PHE A 127 -33.78 -36.57 11.34
N ALA A 128 -33.49 -36.05 10.15
CA ALA A 128 -34.28 -36.24 8.94
C ALA A 128 -33.37 -36.13 7.68
N PRO A 129 -32.65 -37.22 7.31
CA PRO A 129 -31.70 -37.20 6.19
C PRO A 129 -32.35 -36.86 4.84
N MET A 130 -33.66 -37.11 4.67
CA MET A 130 -34.41 -36.77 3.46
C MET A 130 -34.46 -35.26 3.18
N LEU A 131 -34.30 -34.41 4.21
CA LEU A 131 -34.31 -32.95 4.07
C LEU A 131 -32.95 -32.36 3.66
N SER A 132 -31.88 -33.16 3.55
CA SER A 132 -30.56 -32.63 3.13
C SER A 132 -30.55 -32.18 1.66
N LEU A 133 -31.21 -32.94 0.77
CA LEU A 133 -31.34 -32.61 -0.66
C LEU A 133 -32.05 -31.27 -0.91
N PRO A 134 -33.24 -30.98 -0.35
CA PRO A 134 -33.89 -29.69 -0.54
C PRO A 134 -33.09 -28.52 0.06
N LEU A 135 -32.37 -28.72 1.18
CA LEU A 135 -31.47 -27.71 1.74
C LEU A 135 -30.29 -27.41 0.80
N MET A 136 -29.70 -28.45 0.20
CA MET A 136 -28.64 -28.30 -0.79
C MET A 136 -29.13 -27.58 -2.05
N LEU A 137 -30.32 -27.94 -2.55
CA LEU A 137 -30.96 -27.25 -3.68
C LEU A 137 -31.24 -25.78 -3.36
N LEU A 138 -31.72 -25.47 -2.16
CA LEU A 138 -31.95 -24.10 -1.72
C LEU A 138 -30.66 -23.27 -1.75
N LEU A 139 -29.55 -23.84 -1.28
CA LEU A 139 -28.24 -23.19 -1.36
C LEU A 139 -27.84 -22.88 -2.81
N TYR A 140 -28.04 -23.83 -3.74
CA TYR A 140 -27.77 -23.61 -5.15
C TYR A 140 -28.69 -22.54 -5.76
N VAL A 141 -29.98 -22.55 -5.46
CA VAL A 141 -30.91 -21.52 -5.90
C VAL A 141 -30.45 -20.14 -5.41
N TYR A 142 -30.03 -20.04 -4.15
CA TYR A 142 -29.47 -18.81 -3.59
C TYR A 142 -28.17 -18.38 -4.30
N LEU A 143 -27.27 -19.34 -4.59
CA LEU A 143 -26.04 -19.08 -5.36
C LEU A 143 -26.37 -18.50 -6.74
N PHE A 144 -27.28 -19.13 -7.49
CA PHE A 144 -27.67 -18.63 -8.81
C PHE A 144 -28.35 -17.27 -8.73
N ALA A 145 -29.22 -17.03 -7.74
CA ALA A 145 -29.83 -15.74 -7.51
C ALA A 145 -28.77 -14.64 -7.24
N ALA A 146 -27.75 -14.93 -6.42
CA ALA A 146 -26.65 -14.01 -6.17
C ALA A 146 -25.80 -13.74 -7.41
N ILE A 147 -25.54 -14.75 -8.24
CA ILE A 147 -24.83 -14.57 -9.52
C ILE A 147 -25.63 -13.67 -10.46
N ILE A 148 -26.93 -13.94 -10.61
CA ILE A 148 -27.83 -13.14 -11.47
C ILE A 148 -27.87 -11.68 -10.99
N ASP A 149 -27.95 -11.44 -9.67
CA ASP A 149 -27.92 -10.10 -9.08
C ASP A 149 -26.66 -9.33 -9.48
N VAL A 150 -25.48 -9.95 -9.37
CA VAL A 150 -24.20 -9.33 -9.73
C VAL A 150 -24.10 -9.06 -11.23
N VAL A 151 -24.60 -9.97 -12.07
CA VAL A 151 -24.62 -9.79 -13.54
C VAL A 151 -25.54 -8.63 -13.93
N ILE A 152 -26.74 -8.54 -13.36
CA ILE A 152 -27.68 -7.44 -13.61
C ILE A 152 -27.08 -6.11 -13.14
N MET A 153 -26.46 -6.09 -11.95
CA MET A 153 -25.77 -4.93 -11.42
C MET A 153 -24.68 -4.46 -12.39
N TRP A 154 -23.81 -5.37 -12.87
CA TRP A 154 -22.74 -5.02 -13.79
C TRP A 154 -23.26 -4.48 -15.13
N ARG A 155 -24.33 -5.07 -15.69
CA ARG A 155 -24.94 -4.58 -16.93
C ARG A 155 -25.45 -3.14 -16.80
N LYS A 156 -26.06 -2.80 -15.66
CA LYS A 156 -26.53 -1.42 -15.39
C LYS A 156 -25.36 -0.46 -15.15
N LEU A 157 -24.38 -0.88 -14.34
CA LEU A 157 -23.20 -0.07 -14.01
C LEU A 157 -22.33 0.21 -15.25
N LYS A 158 -22.14 -0.79 -16.13
CA LYS A 158 -21.39 -0.64 -17.38
C LYS A 158 -21.96 0.47 -18.26
N LYS A 159 -23.29 0.55 -18.42
CA LYS A 159 -23.93 1.61 -19.20
C LYS A 159 -23.63 2.99 -18.62
N LYS A 160 -23.82 3.17 -17.31
CA LYS A 160 -23.54 4.45 -16.61
C LYS A 160 -22.07 4.86 -16.68
N LEU A 161 -21.15 3.91 -16.58
CA LEU A 161 -19.72 4.18 -16.69
C LEU A 161 -19.33 4.66 -18.09
N ILE A 162 -19.89 4.04 -19.14
CA ILE A 162 -19.64 4.44 -20.52
C ILE A 162 -20.23 5.82 -20.80
N GLU A 163 -21.44 6.09 -20.30
CA GLU A 163 -22.11 7.39 -20.45
C GLU A 163 -21.32 8.53 -19.79
N LYS A 164 -20.79 8.30 -18.57
CA LYS A 164 -20.11 9.35 -17.80
C LYS A 164 -18.61 9.49 -18.07
N PHE A 165 -17.90 8.39 -18.34
CA PHE A 165 -16.43 8.35 -18.44
C PHE A 165 -15.93 7.77 -19.77
N GLY A 166 -16.83 7.45 -20.70
CA GLY A 166 -16.50 6.85 -22.00
C GLY A 166 -16.06 5.39 -21.90
N GLU A 167 -15.74 4.79 -23.05
CA GLU A 167 -15.38 3.36 -23.16
C GLU A 167 -14.09 2.99 -22.41
N ARG A 168 -13.19 3.96 -22.21
CA ARG A 168 -11.94 3.75 -21.46
C ARG A 168 -12.18 3.27 -20.03
N SER A 169 -13.30 3.65 -19.43
CA SER A 169 -13.65 3.24 -18.07
C SER A 169 -13.91 1.73 -17.92
N VAL A 170 -14.26 1.04 -19.02
CA VAL A 170 -14.61 -0.39 -19.05
C VAL A 170 -13.60 -1.22 -19.87
N ALA A 171 -12.57 -0.59 -20.42
CA ALA A 171 -11.58 -1.30 -21.21
C ALA A 171 -10.86 -2.40 -20.39
N LYS A 172 -10.44 -3.46 -21.09
CA LYS A 172 -9.98 -4.74 -20.51
C LYS A 172 -8.82 -4.56 -19.52
N GLY A 173 -7.94 -3.59 -19.74
CA GLY A 173 -6.83 -3.26 -18.84
C GLY A 173 -7.23 -2.68 -17.47
N MET A 174 -8.41 -2.06 -17.37
CA MET A 174 -8.83 -1.38 -16.14
C MET A 174 -9.45 -2.33 -15.12
N ARG A 175 -9.88 -3.52 -15.56
CA ARG A 175 -10.47 -4.58 -14.71
C ARG A 175 -11.67 -4.10 -13.86
N SER A 176 -12.39 -3.08 -14.35
CA SER A 176 -13.53 -2.45 -13.67
C SER A 176 -14.65 -3.44 -13.33
N GLY A 177 -14.90 -4.42 -14.21
CA GLY A 177 -15.90 -5.48 -13.97
C GLY A 177 -15.53 -6.41 -12.85
N SER A 178 -14.31 -6.95 -12.87
CA SER A 178 -13.83 -7.81 -11.78
C SER A 178 -13.75 -7.07 -10.45
N TYR A 179 -13.46 -5.76 -10.47
CA TYR A 179 -13.44 -4.95 -9.26
C TYR A 179 -14.85 -4.71 -8.68
N ALA A 180 -15.83 -4.39 -9.54
CA ALA A 180 -17.22 -4.26 -9.11
C ALA A 180 -17.75 -5.59 -8.55
N TRP A 181 -17.43 -6.71 -9.21
CA TRP A 181 -17.79 -8.05 -8.78
C TRP A 181 -17.22 -8.40 -7.41
N SER A 182 -15.89 -8.25 -7.22
CA SER A 182 -15.25 -8.60 -5.95
C SER A 182 -15.82 -7.79 -4.79
N ARG A 183 -16.10 -6.49 -5.04
CA ARG A 183 -16.73 -5.62 -4.04
C ARG A 183 -18.15 -6.06 -3.71
N ALA A 184 -18.95 -6.46 -4.70
CA ALA A 184 -20.35 -6.88 -4.48
C ALA A 184 -20.47 -8.14 -3.61
N ILE A 185 -19.49 -9.04 -3.65
CA ILE A 185 -19.49 -10.28 -2.84
C ILE A 185 -18.97 -10.02 -1.41
N GLN A 186 -17.99 -9.14 -1.24
CA GLN A 186 -17.45 -8.84 0.08
C GLN A 186 -18.50 -8.18 0.98
N LEU A 187 -18.62 -8.65 2.22
CA LEU A 187 -19.46 -8.03 3.26
C LEU A 187 -19.11 -6.56 3.42
N ARG A 188 -20.11 -5.66 3.40
CA ARG A 188 -19.92 -4.21 3.48
C ARG A 188 -19.02 -3.78 4.65
N ARG A 189 -19.10 -4.46 5.79
CA ARG A 189 -18.32 -4.15 6.99
C ARG A 189 -16.82 -4.45 6.84
N TRP A 190 -16.45 -5.41 6.00
CA TRP A 190 -15.08 -5.88 5.79
C TRP A 190 -14.45 -5.37 4.49
N ARG A 191 -15.18 -4.57 3.70
CA ARG A 191 -14.64 -3.94 2.49
C ARG A 191 -13.55 -2.94 2.85
N LEU A 192 -12.42 -3.06 2.17
CA LEU A 192 -11.41 -2.01 2.04
C LEU A 192 -11.33 -1.60 0.57
N PRO A 193 -11.28 -0.30 0.22
CA PRO A 193 -11.52 0.89 1.06
C PRO A 193 -12.92 0.91 1.65
N LYS A 194 -13.08 1.56 2.82
CA LYS A 194 -14.38 1.65 3.46
C LYS A 194 -15.38 2.45 2.61
N PRO A 195 -16.67 2.11 2.66
CA PRO A 195 -17.72 2.91 2.04
C PRO A 195 -17.69 4.36 2.56
N LYS A 196 -17.81 5.33 1.65
CA LYS A 196 -17.83 6.77 1.99
C LYS A 196 -19.01 7.12 2.90
N TYR A 197 -20.15 6.48 2.68
CA TYR A 197 -21.37 6.71 3.44
C TYR A 197 -21.67 5.53 4.38
N PRO A 198 -22.14 5.79 5.61
CA PRO A 198 -22.49 4.74 6.57
C PRO A 198 -23.81 4.03 6.21
N LYS A 199 -24.78 4.76 5.62
CA LYS A 199 -26.08 4.22 5.20
C LYS A 199 -26.07 3.86 3.70
N ARG A 200 -26.92 2.91 3.29
CA ARG A 200 -27.14 2.60 1.85
C ARG A 200 -28.00 3.72 1.23
N GLY A 201 -28.04 3.80 -0.10
CA GLY A 201 -28.95 4.72 -0.82
C GLY A 201 -28.34 6.03 -1.34
N HIS A 202 -27.07 6.31 -1.04
CA HIS A 202 -26.36 7.44 -1.64
C HIS A 202 -25.78 7.06 -3.00
N TRP A 203 -26.58 7.24 -4.05
CA TRP A 203 -26.15 6.96 -5.41
C TRP A 203 -25.17 8.03 -5.91
N PRO A 204 -24.11 7.65 -6.63
CA PRO A 204 -23.24 8.63 -7.27
C PRO A 204 -23.99 9.28 -8.43
N GLU A 205 -24.12 10.61 -8.36
CA GLU A 205 -24.41 11.48 -9.50
C GLU A 205 -23.31 11.36 -10.55
#